data_AF-A0A2N0XX13-F1
#
_entry.id   AF-A0A2N0XX13-F1
#
_cell.length_a   1.000
_cell.length_b   1.000
_cell.length_c   1.000
_cell.angle_alpha   90.00
_cell.angle_beta   90.00
_cell.angle_gamma   90.00
#
_symmetry.space_group_name_H-M   'P 1'
#
loop_
_entity.id
_entity.type
_entity.pdbx_description
1 polymer ?
#
loop_
_entity_poly.entity_id
_entity_poly.type
_entity_poly.pdbx_seq_one_letter_code
_entity_poly.pdbx_strand_id
1 'polypeptide(L)'
;MKNFLWMLMLLPLFTFADDCHLSVLKVNYDKEVLNTWIQEDNERRVQFFFFDDGDLLIYEHQFCLMDDYQMDYFSKELNEEKVQTRLAEFISSISAKHHLKIKKDFFSPLFTTGGADDHFHSAKNENVEVSRAVEKANFRVLSENFSLYIGIGGMH
;
A
#
# COMPACT_ATOMS: atom_id res chain seq x y z
N MET A 1 -45.81 -33.62 38.71
CA MET A 1 -46.30 -33.01 37.46
C MET A 1 -45.38 -31.85 37.08
N LYS A 2 -44.71 -32.00 35.93
CA LYS A 2 -44.41 -30.99 34.92
C LYS A 2 -44.15 -29.55 35.41
N ASN A 3 -42.92 -29.07 35.24
CA ASN A 3 -42.63 -28.15 34.13
C ASN A 3 -41.13 -28.06 33.87
N PHE A 4 -40.77 -28.73 32.78
CA PHE A 4 -39.53 -28.63 32.03
C PHE A 4 -39.67 -27.39 31.14
N LEU A 5 -38.85 -26.35 31.32
CA LEU A 5 -38.81 -25.23 30.38
C LEU A 5 -37.42 -24.57 30.36
N TRP A 6 -36.55 -25.14 29.53
CA TRP A 6 -35.78 -24.43 28.52
C TRP A 6 -35.30 -23.02 28.88
N MET A 7 -34.10 -22.92 29.46
CA MET A 7 -33.31 -21.70 29.32
C MET A 7 -32.43 -21.90 28.07
N LEU A 8 -32.93 -21.40 26.93
CA LEU A 8 -32.18 -21.32 25.69
C LEU A 8 -30.84 -20.63 25.99
N MET A 9 -29.74 -21.29 25.60
CA MET A 9 -28.46 -20.62 25.41
C MET A 9 -28.67 -19.50 24.39
N LEU A 10 -28.76 -18.26 24.87
CA LEU A 10 -28.51 -17.08 24.06
C LEU A 10 -27.00 -17.02 23.83
N LEU A 11 -26.51 -17.83 22.89
CA LEU A 11 -25.32 -17.47 22.15
C LEU A 11 -25.74 -16.28 21.27
N PRO A 12 -25.26 -15.05 21.50
CA PRO A 12 -25.31 -14.08 20.44
C PRO A 12 -24.48 -14.67 19.30
N LEU A 13 -25.16 -15.00 18.20
CA LEU A 13 -24.54 -15.14 16.90
C LEU A 13 -23.77 -13.85 16.67
N PHE A 14 -22.47 -13.87 16.96
CA PHE A 14 -21.54 -12.91 16.38
C PHE A 14 -21.59 -13.18 14.88
N THR A 15 -22.51 -12.48 14.22
CA THR A 15 -22.39 -12.22 12.80
C THR A 15 -21.22 -11.26 12.71
N PHE A 16 -20.02 -11.80 12.54
CA PHE A 16 -18.95 -11.04 11.92
C PHE A 16 -19.52 -10.64 10.56
N ALA A 17 -19.92 -9.39 10.44
CA ALA A 17 -20.20 -8.80 9.15
C ALA A 17 -18.83 -8.66 8.46
N ASP A 18 -18.33 -9.77 7.91
CA ASP A 18 -17.10 -9.87 7.13
C ASP A 18 -17.32 -9.34 5.69
N ASP A 19 -18.09 -8.27 5.55
CA ASP A 19 -18.16 -7.55 4.28
C ASP A 19 -17.08 -6.48 4.28
N CYS A 20 -15.84 -6.98 4.22
CA CYS A 20 -14.67 -6.18 3.90
C CYS A 20 -14.81 -5.70 2.46
N HIS A 21 -15.47 -4.56 2.28
CA HIS A 21 -15.65 -3.98 0.97
C HIS A 21 -14.37 -3.26 0.55
N LEU A 22 -13.68 -3.86 -0.42
CA LEU A 22 -12.57 -3.29 -1.16
C LEU A 22 -12.85 -1.82 -1.55
N SER A 23 -12.20 -0.89 -0.88
CA SER A 23 -12.13 0.52 -1.30
C SER A 23 -10.98 0.68 -2.27
N VAL A 24 -11.21 0.24 -3.52
CA VAL A 24 -10.22 0.27 -4.60
C VAL A 24 -9.67 1.69 -4.78
N LEU A 25 -8.36 1.82 -4.64
CA LEU A 25 -7.64 2.95 -5.20
C LEU A 25 -7.70 2.88 -6.73
N LYS A 26 -8.44 3.83 -7.32
CA LYS A 26 -8.48 4.02 -8.76
C LYS A 26 -7.25 4.83 -9.17
N VAL A 27 -6.24 4.14 -9.66
CA VAL A 27 -5.03 4.74 -10.22
C VAL A 27 -5.13 4.64 -11.74
N ASN A 28 -5.11 5.78 -12.40
CA ASN A 28 -5.39 5.94 -13.81
C ASN A 28 -4.07 6.15 -14.57
N TYR A 29 -3.34 5.05 -14.75
CA TYR A 29 -1.99 5.11 -15.30
C TYR A 29 -1.91 5.70 -16.71
N ASP A 30 -0.83 6.46 -16.90
CA ASP A 30 -0.44 7.15 -18.14
C ASP A 30 -0.09 6.18 -19.29
N LYS A 31 0.08 6.73 -20.49
CA LYS A 31 0.33 6.06 -21.79
C LYS A 31 1.62 5.23 -21.87
N GLU A 32 2.49 5.29 -20.88
CA GLU A 32 3.82 4.65 -20.86
C GLU A 32 3.82 3.24 -20.27
N VAL A 33 2.69 2.80 -19.69
CA VAL A 33 2.53 1.42 -19.23
C VAL A 33 2.23 0.52 -20.43
N LEU A 34 3.13 -0.40 -20.72
CA LEU A 34 2.97 -1.38 -21.80
C LEU A 34 1.99 -2.49 -21.43
N ASN A 35 1.99 -2.92 -20.17
CA ASN A 35 1.15 -4.03 -19.71
C ASN A 35 0.84 -3.91 -18.21
N THR A 36 -0.36 -4.37 -17.84
CA THR A 36 -0.81 -4.47 -16.45
C THR A 36 -1.31 -5.89 -16.15
N TRP A 37 -0.84 -6.49 -15.07
CA TRP A 37 -1.40 -7.74 -14.54
C TRP A 37 -1.96 -7.50 -13.14
N ILE A 38 -3.15 -8.06 -12.87
CA ILE A 38 -3.86 -7.89 -11.60
C ILE A 38 -4.11 -9.26 -11.00
N GLN A 39 -3.70 -9.44 -9.75
CA GLN A 39 -4.10 -10.54 -8.89
C GLN A 39 -4.92 -9.98 -7.74
N GLU A 40 -6.07 -10.59 -7.47
CA GLU A 40 -6.97 -10.15 -6.41
C GLU A 40 -7.49 -11.36 -5.65
N ASP A 41 -7.43 -11.28 -4.34
CA ASP A 41 -8.14 -12.14 -3.41
C ASP A 41 -9.04 -11.27 -2.50
N ASN A 42 -9.63 -11.86 -1.47
CA ASN A 42 -10.65 -11.18 -0.66
C ASN A 42 -10.10 -10.01 0.19
N GLU A 43 -8.81 -9.97 0.45
CA GLU A 43 -8.19 -9.03 1.40
C GLU A 43 -7.00 -8.28 0.79
N ARG A 44 -6.58 -8.68 -0.42
CA ARG A 44 -5.39 -8.16 -1.07
C ARG A 44 -5.56 -8.05 -2.58
N ARG A 45 -5.05 -6.95 -3.11
CA ARG A 45 -4.87 -6.73 -4.55
C ARG A 45 -3.41 -6.45 -4.86
N VAL A 46 -2.86 -7.16 -5.84
CA VAL A 46 -1.52 -6.94 -6.38
C VAL A 46 -1.62 -6.55 -7.85
N GLN A 47 -0.91 -5.50 -8.24
CA GLN A 47 -0.87 -4.98 -9.61
C GLN A 47 0.58 -4.82 -10.07
N PHE A 48 0.87 -5.29 -11.27
CA PHE A 48 2.19 -5.19 -11.89
C PHE A 48 2.10 -4.25 -13.07
N PHE A 49 2.98 -3.26 -13.11
CA PHE A 49 3.09 -2.28 -14.20
C PHE A 49 4.44 -2.43 -14.88
N PHE A 50 4.41 -2.78 -16.16
CA PHE A 50 5.60 -2.84 -17.00
C PHE A 50 5.69 -1.59 -17.86
N PHE A 51 6.77 -0.84 -17.72
CA PHE A 51 6.99 0.40 -18.47
C PHE A 51 7.78 0.14 -19.76
N ASP A 52 7.66 1.05 -20.71
CA ASP A 52 8.32 0.97 -22.03
C ASP A 52 9.84 1.06 -21.98
N ASP A 53 10.36 1.75 -20.98
CA ASP A 53 11.78 1.84 -20.63
C ASP A 53 12.34 0.56 -19.97
N GLY A 54 11.48 -0.44 -19.72
CA GLY A 54 11.84 -1.74 -19.17
C GLY A 54 11.78 -1.84 -17.65
N ASP A 55 11.29 -0.80 -16.98
CA ASP A 55 11.11 -0.80 -15.52
C ASP A 55 9.84 -1.56 -15.09
N LEU A 56 9.80 -1.88 -13.79
CA LEU A 56 8.70 -2.59 -13.17
C LEU A 56 8.25 -1.85 -11.90
N LEU A 57 6.95 -1.66 -11.74
CA LEU A 57 6.35 -1.28 -10.47
C LEU A 57 5.38 -2.37 -10.02
N ILE A 58 5.52 -2.81 -8.79
CA ILE A 58 4.59 -3.72 -8.12
C ILE A 58 3.85 -2.90 -7.07
N TYR A 59 2.53 -2.86 -7.17
CA TYR A 59 1.65 -2.25 -6.19
C TYR A 59 0.85 -3.34 -5.49
N GLU A 60 0.93 -3.39 -4.18
CA GLU A 60 0.12 -4.25 -3.34
C GLU A 60 -0.72 -3.40 -2.39
N HIS A 61 -1.99 -3.76 -2.27
CA HIS A 61 -2.95 -3.14 -1.37
C HIS A 61 -3.63 -4.22 -0.56
N GLN A 62 -3.39 -4.23 0.74
CA GLN A 62 -4.14 -5.06 1.69
C GLN A 62 -5.20 -4.18 2.36
N PHE A 63 -6.41 -4.71 2.47
CA PHE A 63 -7.58 -4.02 2.99
C PHE A 63 -8.33 -5.00 3.90
N CYS A 64 -8.75 -4.59 5.10
CA CYS A 64 -9.84 -5.17 5.94
C CYS A 64 -9.74 -4.70 7.40
N LEU A 65 -8.51 -4.56 7.93
CA LEU A 65 -8.25 -4.09 9.29
C LEU A 65 -7.49 -2.77 9.28
N MET A 66 -6.58 -2.65 8.32
CA MET A 66 -5.80 -1.47 7.99
C MET A 66 -5.83 -1.30 6.47
N ASP A 67 -5.62 -0.07 6.03
CA ASP A 67 -5.38 0.25 4.63
C ASP A 67 -3.86 0.27 4.41
N ASP A 68 -3.31 -0.83 3.90
CA ASP A 68 -1.86 -1.02 3.75
C ASP A 68 -1.47 -0.98 2.28
N TYR A 69 -0.59 -0.03 1.93
CA TYR A 69 -0.12 0.23 0.58
C TYR A 69 1.36 -0.08 0.48
N GLN A 70 1.72 -1.04 -0.36
CA GLN A 70 3.11 -1.35 -0.72
C GLN A 70 3.35 -1.01 -2.18
N MET A 71 4.43 -0.29 -2.46
CA MET A 71 4.88 0.07 -3.81
C MET A 71 6.36 -0.23 -3.94
N ASP A 72 6.71 -1.18 -4.81
CA ASP A 72 8.09 -1.57 -5.10
C ASP A 72 8.42 -1.25 -6.55
N TYR A 73 9.32 -0.27 -6.74
CA TYR A 73 9.73 0.22 -8.05
C TYR A 73 11.15 -0.21 -8.38
N PHE A 74 11.27 -1.03 -9.42
CA PHE A 74 12.50 -1.63 -9.89
C PHE A 74 12.97 -0.98 -11.19
N SER A 75 14.26 -0.62 -11.22
CA SER A 75 14.93 -0.05 -12.39
C SER A 75 16.35 -0.59 -12.50
N LYS A 76 16.95 -0.44 -13.69
CA LYS A 76 18.42 -0.60 -13.84
C LYS A 76 19.19 0.50 -13.13
N GLU A 77 18.64 1.69 -13.11
CA GLU A 77 19.22 2.88 -12.49
C GLU A 77 18.07 3.72 -11.91
N LEU A 78 18.04 3.87 -10.59
CA LEU A 78 17.05 4.74 -9.95
C LEU A 78 17.53 6.18 -9.96
N ASN A 79 16.58 7.08 -10.21
CA ASN A 79 16.72 8.49 -9.90
C ASN A 79 15.43 8.99 -9.26
N GLU A 80 15.56 10.03 -8.44
CA GLU A 80 14.45 10.55 -7.64
C GLU A 80 13.29 11.08 -8.51
N GLU A 81 13.59 11.78 -9.61
CA GLU A 81 12.58 12.34 -10.51
C GLU A 81 11.69 11.25 -11.11
N LYS A 82 12.29 10.13 -11.50
CA LYS A 82 11.59 8.99 -12.08
C LYS A 82 10.71 8.30 -11.03
N VAL A 83 11.24 8.05 -9.83
CA VAL A 83 10.47 7.49 -8.71
C VAL A 83 9.28 8.38 -8.37
N GLN A 84 9.52 9.69 -8.23
CA GLN A 84 8.45 10.67 -7.98
C GLN A 84 7.37 10.61 -9.05
N THR A 85 7.77 10.60 -10.32
CA THR A 85 6.83 10.53 -11.45
C THR A 85 6.02 9.24 -11.43
N ARG A 86 6.68 8.09 -11.23
CA ARG A 86 6.03 6.78 -11.24
C ARG A 86 5.07 6.57 -10.07
N LEU A 87 5.34 7.14 -8.90
CA LEU A 87 4.51 6.97 -7.70
C LEU A 87 3.53 8.13 -7.45
N ALA A 88 3.59 9.23 -8.22
CA ALA A 88 2.81 10.44 -7.95
C ALA A 88 1.30 10.19 -7.83
N GLU A 89 0.74 9.40 -8.73
CA GLU A 89 -0.71 9.18 -8.76
C GLU A 89 -1.19 8.30 -7.59
N PHE A 90 -0.43 7.25 -7.24
CA PHE A 90 -0.68 6.44 -6.05
C PHE A 90 -0.71 7.31 -4.81
N ILE A 91 0.34 8.09 -4.62
CA ILE A 91 0.54 8.95 -3.47
C ILE A 91 -0.56 10.02 -3.37
N SER A 92 -0.89 10.66 -4.51
CA SER A 92 -1.98 11.64 -4.56
C SER A 92 -3.33 11.00 -4.23
N SER A 93 -3.58 9.78 -4.69
CA SER A 93 -4.86 9.11 -4.49
C SER A 93 -5.00 8.59 -3.05
N ILE A 94 -3.92 8.07 -2.45
CA ILE A 94 -3.87 7.70 -1.02
C ILE A 94 -4.08 8.95 -0.16
N SER A 95 -3.37 10.04 -0.48
CA SER A 95 -3.51 11.32 0.21
C SER A 95 -4.93 11.88 0.13
N ALA A 96 -5.59 11.77 -1.03
CA ALA A 96 -6.97 12.22 -1.20
C ALA A 96 -7.97 11.36 -0.42
N LYS A 97 -7.82 10.02 -0.47
CA LYS A 97 -8.69 9.05 0.24
C LYS A 97 -8.65 9.26 1.75
N HIS A 98 -7.46 9.48 2.29
CA HIS A 98 -7.20 9.53 3.75
C HIS A 98 -6.92 10.94 4.27
N HIS A 99 -7.17 11.97 3.45
CA HIS A 99 -6.96 13.38 3.80
C HIS A 99 -5.56 13.71 4.34
N LEU A 100 -4.53 12.99 3.88
CA LEU A 100 -3.14 13.16 4.33
C LEU A 100 -2.49 14.37 3.67
N LYS A 101 -1.59 15.04 4.40
CA LYS A 101 -0.73 16.10 3.86
C LYS A 101 0.69 15.57 3.66
N ILE A 102 1.12 15.52 2.42
CA ILE A 102 2.44 15.02 2.05
C ILE A 102 3.42 16.19 1.96
N LYS A 103 4.57 16.04 2.61
CA LYS A 103 5.62 17.07 2.60
C LYS A 103 6.32 17.10 1.23
N LYS A 104 6.86 18.27 0.88
CA LYS A 104 7.55 18.47 -0.40
C LYS A 104 8.84 17.65 -0.53
N ASP A 105 9.49 17.35 0.58
CA ASP A 105 10.75 16.60 0.70
C ASP A 105 10.53 15.10 0.95
N PHE A 106 9.39 14.55 0.54
CA PHE A 106 9.04 13.16 0.82
C PHE A 106 10.00 12.11 0.21
N PHE A 107 10.79 12.43 -0.82
CA PHE A 107 11.71 11.46 -1.42
C PHE A 107 13.19 11.82 -1.22
N SER A 108 13.50 13.11 -1.13
CA SER A 108 14.87 13.64 -1.26
C SER A 108 15.88 13.17 -0.20
N PRO A 109 15.50 12.98 1.09
CA PRO A 109 16.43 12.46 2.09
C PRO A 109 16.94 11.04 1.76
N LEU A 110 16.11 10.21 1.14
CA LEU A 110 16.41 8.80 0.92
C LEU A 110 17.42 8.57 -0.22
N PHE A 111 17.29 9.33 -1.31
CA PHE A 111 18.19 9.27 -2.46
C PHE A 111 19.56 9.88 -2.19
N THR A 112 19.66 10.77 -1.19
CA THR A 112 20.93 11.43 -0.82
C THR A 112 21.77 10.59 0.14
N THR A 113 21.15 9.85 1.06
CA THR A 113 21.89 9.03 2.04
C THR A 113 22.01 7.57 1.65
N GLY A 114 21.10 7.07 0.81
CA GLY A 114 20.88 5.63 0.65
C GLY A 114 20.33 5.00 1.94
N GLY A 115 19.65 3.86 1.83
CA GLY A 115 19.17 3.10 2.97
C GLY A 115 17.65 3.13 3.16
N ALA A 116 17.22 2.97 4.42
CA ALA A 116 15.82 2.88 4.81
C ALA A 116 15.45 3.98 5.81
N ASP A 117 14.19 4.39 5.81
CA ASP A 117 13.65 5.44 6.65
C ASP A 117 12.20 5.15 7.03
N ASP A 118 11.93 5.10 8.34
CA ASP A 118 10.65 4.70 8.93
C ASP A 118 10.08 5.85 9.78
N HIS A 119 8.84 6.24 9.49
CA HIS A 119 8.12 7.30 10.19
C HIS A 119 6.77 6.80 10.66
N PHE A 120 6.44 7.13 11.92
CA PHE A 120 5.12 6.84 12.48
C PHE A 120 4.47 8.15 12.94
N HIS A 121 3.21 8.35 12.55
CA HIS A 121 2.43 9.54 12.83
C HIS A 121 1.04 9.16 13.36
N SER A 122 0.78 9.48 14.62
CA SER A 122 -0.54 9.30 15.22
C SER A 122 -1.34 10.61 15.24
N ALA A 123 -2.60 10.53 14.83
CA ALA A 123 -3.62 11.55 15.03
C ALA A 123 -4.78 10.99 15.87
N LYS A 124 -5.71 11.86 16.31
CA LYS A 124 -6.82 11.46 17.20
C LYS A 124 -7.69 10.30 16.66
N ASN A 125 -7.76 10.14 15.35
CA ASN A 125 -8.68 9.21 14.70
C ASN A 125 -7.97 8.16 13.82
N GLU A 126 -6.69 8.33 13.52
CA GLU A 126 -5.94 7.47 12.59
C GLU A 126 -4.46 7.43 12.97
N ASN A 127 -3.85 6.26 12.78
CA ASN A 127 -2.40 6.09 12.80
C ASN A 127 -1.92 5.90 11.37
N VAL A 128 -0.80 6.54 11.05
CA VAL A 128 -0.14 6.46 9.75
C VAL A 128 1.29 5.99 9.96
N GLU A 129 1.62 4.85 9.38
CA GLU A 129 2.98 4.33 9.30
C GLU A 129 3.50 4.52 7.87
N VAL A 130 4.74 4.98 7.74
CA VAL A 130 5.40 5.14 6.44
C VAL A 130 6.79 4.55 6.54
N SER A 131 7.10 3.58 5.69
CA SER A 131 8.47 3.05 5.54
C SER A 131 8.93 3.23 4.10
N ARG A 132 10.19 3.62 3.91
CA ARG A 132 10.79 3.82 2.60
C ARG A 132 12.18 3.20 2.57
N ALA A 133 12.56 2.58 1.46
CA ALA A 133 13.90 2.01 1.32
C ALA A 133 14.42 2.10 -0.11
N VAL A 134 15.74 2.25 -0.26
CA VAL A 134 16.46 2.07 -1.53
C VAL A 134 17.45 0.93 -1.39
N GLU A 135 17.33 -0.06 -2.26
CA GLU A 135 18.20 -1.24 -2.30
C GLU A 135 18.93 -1.32 -3.64
N LYS A 136 20.19 -1.79 -3.63
CA LYS A 136 20.95 -2.14 -4.83
C LYS A 136 21.42 -3.60 -4.75
N ALA A 137 21.08 -4.38 -5.78
CA ALA A 137 21.39 -5.79 -5.90
C ALA A 137 21.86 -6.13 -7.33
N ASN A 138 23.18 -6.09 -7.55
CA ASN A 138 23.82 -6.20 -8.87
C ASN A 138 23.59 -7.53 -9.62
N PHE A 139 23.04 -8.56 -8.96
CA PHE A 139 22.74 -9.84 -9.58
C PHE A 139 21.33 -9.92 -10.19
N ARG A 140 20.48 -8.89 -9.97
CA ARG A 140 19.13 -8.79 -10.53
C ARG A 140 19.16 -8.12 -11.91
N VAL A 141 18.19 -8.44 -12.77
CA VAL A 141 18.04 -7.79 -14.10
C VAL A 141 17.74 -6.29 -13.94
N LEU A 142 16.91 -5.95 -12.95
CA LEU A 142 16.68 -4.59 -12.47
C LEU A 142 17.41 -4.47 -11.13
N SER A 143 18.59 -3.86 -11.17
CA SER A 143 19.57 -3.88 -10.07
C SER A 143 19.23 -2.95 -8.92
N GLU A 144 18.29 -2.02 -9.08
CA GLU A 144 17.95 -1.03 -8.08
C GLU A 144 16.44 -1.05 -7.77
N ASN A 145 16.09 -0.91 -6.50
CA ASN A 145 14.70 -0.92 -6.02
C ASN A 145 14.43 0.25 -5.07
N PHE A 146 13.31 0.93 -5.26
CA PHE A 146 12.71 1.84 -4.29
C PHE A 146 11.42 1.20 -3.74
N SER A 147 11.37 0.99 -2.43
CA SER A 147 10.21 0.46 -1.73
C SER A 147 9.55 1.57 -0.91
N LEU A 148 8.22 1.63 -0.95
CA LEU A 148 7.39 2.51 -0.12
C LEU A 148 6.23 1.71 0.46
N TYR A 149 6.11 1.75 1.78
CA TYR A 149 5.00 1.25 2.55
C TYR A 149 4.25 2.42 3.20
N ILE A 150 2.92 2.40 3.15
CA ILE A 150 2.03 3.31 3.89
C ILE A 150 0.91 2.47 4.53
N GLY A 151 0.90 2.37 5.86
CA GLY A 151 -0.17 1.72 6.62
C GLY A 151 -1.08 2.74 7.31
N ILE A 152 -2.40 2.57 7.23
CA ILE A 152 -3.39 3.51 7.79
C ILE A 152 -4.43 2.78 8.63
N GLY A 153 -4.72 3.32 9.82
CA GLY A 153 -5.81 2.84 10.68
C GLY A 153 -5.41 1.74 11.67
N GLY A 154 -4.12 1.40 11.76
CA GLY A 154 -3.64 0.39 12.70
C GLY A 154 -3.86 0.73 14.15
N MET A 155 -4.26 -0.25 14.95
CA MET A 155 -4.24 -0.15 16.40
C MET A 155 -2.81 -0.40 16.89
N HIS A 156 -2.20 0.63 17.48
CA HIS A 156 -1.19 0.43 18.51
C HIS A 156 -1.81 0.66 19.89
#